data_AF-A0A8T0Q013-F1
#
_entry.id   AF-A0A8T0Q013-F1
#
_cell.length_a   1.000
_cell.length_b   1.000
_cell.length_c   1.000
_cell.angle_alpha   90.00
_cell.angle_beta   90.00
_cell.angle_gamma   90.00
#
_symmetry.space_group_name_H-M   'P 1'
#
loop_
_entity.id
_entity.type
_entity.pdbx_description
1 polymer ?
#
loop_
_entity_poly.entity_id
_entity_poly.type
_entity_poly.pdbx_seq_one_letter_code
_entity_poly.pdbx_strand_id
1 'polypeptide(L)'
;MPVHSTMKGWLLTTKFWLLLSNTSSSIVEASHTKLIFLLCLRFWSTFMPMSGAFPIAAAFHSPEAENTLFHVMTQKDWDLLAIRVHPIAIKWLFQKQELMEPLAFHMLNFCKTFCEDETIMLSNSSQLVDIQMVAELVLSGETVISFLLVSLLNQIVKEGTEDEVFSVVRVIAEIITISPCTSDQFISCDIVNSFHVIYCLPYCSRIQTACSHLIFNILCSASALTFAQENEWLPLTVKVLLLC
;
A
#
# COMPACT_ATOMS: atom_id res chain seq x y z
N MET A 1 -2.64 -12.88 -36.05
CA MET A 1 -2.65 -11.39 -36.02
C MET A 1 -4.07 -10.88 -36.18
N PRO A 2 -4.57 -10.07 -35.24
CA PRO A 2 -5.46 -8.97 -35.59
C PRO A 2 -5.02 -7.69 -34.88
N VAL A 3 -4.33 -6.80 -35.61
CA VAL A 3 -3.90 -5.47 -35.13
C VAL A 3 -5.02 -4.42 -35.28
N HIS A 4 -6.14 -4.80 -35.90
CA HIS A 4 -7.18 -3.88 -36.34
C HIS A 4 -8.32 -3.68 -35.30
N SER A 5 -8.46 -4.57 -34.32
CA SER A 5 -9.45 -4.44 -33.24
C SER A 5 -8.94 -3.53 -32.11
N THR A 6 -7.63 -3.52 -31.87
CA THR A 6 -6.97 -2.64 -30.90
C THR A 6 -7.06 -1.18 -31.35
N MET A 7 -6.73 -0.82 -32.59
CA MET A 7 -6.81 0.59 -33.05
C MET A 7 -8.21 1.23 -32.89
N LYS A 8 -9.30 0.46 -33.04
CA LYS A 8 -10.66 0.99 -32.83
C LYS A 8 -10.96 1.28 -31.36
N GLY A 9 -10.44 0.46 -30.45
CA GLY A 9 -10.50 0.74 -29.01
C GLY A 9 -9.76 2.03 -28.64
N TRP A 10 -8.63 2.30 -29.31
CA TRP A 10 -7.77 3.46 -29.04
C TRP A 10 -8.38 4.78 -29.55
N LEU A 11 -9.15 4.72 -30.63
CA LEU A 11 -9.93 5.85 -31.16
C LEU A 11 -11.15 6.20 -30.29
N LEU A 12 -11.72 5.20 -29.62
CA LEU A 12 -12.83 5.41 -28.68
C LEU A 12 -12.33 6.02 -27.36
N THR A 13 -11.18 5.58 -26.85
CA THR A 13 -10.58 6.13 -25.62
C THR A 13 -10.04 7.55 -25.80
N THR A 14 -9.43 7.86 -26.95
CA THR A 14 -9.01 9.23 -27.28
C THR A 14 -10.18 10.19 -27.48
N LYS A 15 -11.27 9.74 -28.11
CA LYS A 15 -12.52 10.52 -28.17
C LYS A 15 -13.14 10.74 -26.79
N PHE A 16 -13.06 9.76 -25.90
CA PHE A 16 -13.53 9.88 -24.52
C PHE A 16 -12.71 10.91 -23.73
N TRP A 17 -11.39 10.93 -23.94
CA TRP A 17 -10.48 11.92 -23.35
C TRP A 17 -10.75 13.34 -23.87
N LEU A 18 -10.99 13.51 -25.18
CA LEU A 18 -11.37 14.78 -25.79
C LEU A 18 -12.75 15.28 -25.36
N LEU A 19 -13.67 14.37 -25.03
CA LEU A 19 -14.98 14.70 -24.49
C LEU A 19 -14.88 15.19 -23.03
N LEU A 20 -14.01 14.58 -22.24
CA LEU A 20 -13.77 14.96 -20.83
C LEU A 20 -13.00 16.28 -20.68
N SER A 21 -12.05 16.59 -21.57
CA SER A 21 -11.30 17.85 -21.53
C SER A 21 -12.13 19.06 -21.98
N ASN A 22 -13.09 18.86 -22.89
CA ASN A 22 -13.98 19.91 -23.37
C ASN A 22 -15.15 20.25 -22.42
N THR A 23 -15.38 19.46 -21.37
CA THR A 23 -16.40 19.74 -20.35
C THR A 23 -15.88 20.60 -19.18
N SER A 24 -14.76 21.30 -19.35
CA SER A 24 -14.21 22.26 -18.37
C SER A 24 -15.04 23.55 -18.20
N SER A 25 -16.35 23.49 -18.47
CA SER A 25 -17.29 24.50 -18.01
C SER A 25 -18.51 23.81 -17.40
N SER A 26 -18.76 24.16 -16.14
CA SER A 26 -19.85 23.74 -15.25
C SER A 26 -19.60 22.52 -14.35
N ILE A 27 -19.48 22.88 -13.08
CA ILE A 27 -19.63 22.13 -11.85
C ILE A 27 -20.88 21.23 -11.91
N VAL A 28 -20.72 19.91 -12.00
CA VAL A 28 -21.78 18.92 -11.64
C VAL A 28 -21.15 17.64 -11.05
N GLU A 29 -21.47 17.43 -9.77
CA GLU A 29 -21.51 16.18 -8.98
C GLU A 29 -20.22 15.39 -8.69
N ALA A 30 -19.82 15.45 -7.42
CA ALA A 30 -18.69 14.75 -6.78
C ALA A 30 -18.59 13.22 -7.03
N SER A 31 -19.64 12.57 -7.51
CA SER A 31 -19.65 11.16 -7.93
C SER A 31 -18.94 10.93 -9.27
N HIS A 32 -19.05 11.88 -10.21
CA HIS A 32 -18.42 11.80 -11.52
C HIS A 32 -16.92 12.09 -11.44
N THR A 33 -16.48 12.99 -10.56
CA THR A 33 -15.06 13.27 -10.33
C THR A 33 -14.33 12.03 -9.83
N LYS A 34 -14.93 11.27 -8.90
CA LYS A 34 -14.38 9.98 -8.44
C LYS A 34 -14.30 8.99 -9.60
N LEU A 35 -15.37 8.81 -10.38
CA LEU A 35 -15.40 7.86 -11.50
C LEU A 35 -14.38 8.21 -12.61
N ILE A 36 -14.28 9.49 -12.98
CA ILE A 36 -13.31 9.99 -13.96
C ILE A 36 -11.88 9.78 -13.43
N PHE A 37 -11.65 10.06 -12.15
CA PHE A 37 -10.39 9.77 -11.47
C PHE A 37 -10.04 8.26 -11.48
N LEU A 38 -11.02 7.38 -11.23
CA LEU A 38 -10.83 5.91 -11.29
C LEU A 38 -10.46 5.45 -12.70
N LEU A 39 -11.12 6.02 -13.70
CA LEU A 39 -10.86 5.73 -15.11
C LEU A 39 -9.48 6.24 -15.53
N CYS A 40 -9.08 7.43 -15.08
CA CYS A 40 -7.75 7.97 -15.32
C CYS A 40 -6.65 7.13 -14.66
N LEU A 41 -6.83 6.69 -13.41
CA LEU A 41 -5.90 5.79 -12.73
C LEU A 41 -5.79 4.43 -13.42
N ARG A 42 -6.93 3.81 -13.78
CA ARG A 42 -6.92 2.54 -14.53
C ARG A 42 -6.30 2.71 -15.92
N PHE A 43 -6.56 3.81 -16.60
CA PHE A 43 -5.95 4.10 -17.89
C PHE A 43 -4.43 4.28 -17.72
N TRP A 44 -3.99 5.16 -16.84
CA TRP A 44 -2.58 5.42 -16.56
C TRP A 44 -1.83 4.15 -16.11
N SER A 45 -2.47 3.28 -15.32
CA SER A 45 -1.95 1.97 -14.90
C SER A 45 -1.59 1.02 -16.03
N THR A 46 -2.33 1.12 -17.13
CA THR A 46 -2.18 0.24 -18.29
C THR A 46 -1.10 0.76 -19.24
N PHE A 47 -0.94 2.08 -19.31
CA PHE A 47 -0.08 2.75 -20.29
C PHE A 47 1.34 3.07 -19.76
N MET A 48 1.49 3.46 -18.49
CA MET A 48 2.79 3.86 -17.94
C MET A 48 3.85 2.76 -17.87
N PRO A 49 3.52 1.50 -17.51
CA PRO A 49 4.52 0.42 -17.48
C PRO A 49 5.06 0.10 -18.89
N MET A 50 4.28 0.45 -19.92
CA MET A 50 4.65 0.29 -21.33
C MET A 50 5.45 1.49 -21.89
N SER A 51 5.58 2.59 -21.16
CA SER A 51 6.32 3.78 -21.65
C SER A 51 7.81 3.51 -21.87
N GLY A 52 8.41 2.59 -21.11
CA GLY A 52 9.78 2.11 -21.35
C GLY A 52 9.91 1.15 -22.54
N ALA A 53 8.81 0.51 -22.97
CA ALA A 53 8.78 -0.47 -24.05
C ALA A 53 8.28 0.09 -25.39
N PHE A 54 7.50 1.17 -25.37
CA PHE A 54 6.88 1.78 -26.55
C PHE A 54 6.96 3.31 -26.50
N PRO A 55 7.67 3.97 -27.43
CA PRO A 55 7.80 5.43 -27.51
C PRO A 55 6.47 6.19 -27.62
N ILE A 56 5.41 5.51 -28.07
CA ILE A 56 4.08 6.09 -28.26
C ILE A 56 3.39 6.37 -26.91
N ALA A 57 3.69 5.60 -25.86
CA ALA A 57 3.14 5.83 -24.51
C ALA A 57 3.75 7.08 -23.85
N ALA A 58 5.01 7.41 -24.15
CA ALA A 58 5.62 8.68 -23.73
C ALA A 58 4.94 9.91 -24.35
N ALA A 59 4.35 9.78 -25.54
CA ALA A 59 3.60 10.85 -26.20
C ALA A 59 2.23 11.16 -25.55
N PHE A 60 1.74 10.27 -24.67
CA PHE A 60 0.53 10.49 -23.86
C PHE A 60 0.85 11.02 -22.46
N HIS A 61 2.13 11.20 -22.12
CA HIS A 61 2.56 11.77 -20.86
C HIS A 61 2.50 13.30 -20.93
N SER A 62 1.43 13.89 -20.42
CA SER A 62 1.37 15.34 -20.15
C SER A 62 1.73 15.58 -18.68
N PRO A 63 2.81 16.33 -18.39
CA PRO A 63 3.14 16.75 -17.03
C PRO A 63 1.99 17.50 -16.35
N GLU A 64 1.19 18.25 -17.11
CA GLU A 64 0.01 18.95 -16.60
C GLU A 64 -1.09 17.98 -16.17
N ALA A 65 -1.30 16.89 -16.92
CA ALA A 65 -2.23 15.84 -16.55
C ALA A 65 -1.75 15.05 -15.31
N GLU A 66 -0.45 14.77 -15.20
CA GLU A 66 0.15 14.14 -14.01
C GLU A 66 0.02 15.03 -12.77
N ASN A 67 0.32 16.32 -12.89
CA ASN A 67 0.13 17.28 -11.79
C ASN A 67 -1.33 17.41 -11.37
N THR A 68 -2.26 17.40 -12.33
CA THR A 68 -3.69 17.42 -12.02
C THR A 68 -4.11 16.14 -11.30
N LEU A 69 -3.60 14.98 -11.74
CA LEU A 69 -3.83 13.71 -11.07
C LEU A 69 -3.30 13.75 -9.63
N PHE A 70 -2.05 14.17 -9.41
CA PHE A 70 -1.48 14.29 -8.08
C PHE A 70 -2.23 15.27 -7.19
N HIS A 71 -2.70 16.40 -7.75
CA HIS A 71 -3.55 17.33 -7.02
C HIS A 71 -4.87 16.69 -6.57
N VAL A 72 -5.47 15.83 -7.39
CA VAL A 72 -6.67 15.06 -6.99
C VAL A 72 -6.30 13.97 -5.99
N MET A 73 -5.15 13.31 -6.13
CA MET A 73 -4.67 12.26 -5.22
C MET A 73 -4.27 12.78 -3.84
N THR A 74 -3.92 14.06 -3.72
CA THR A 74 -3.67 14.70 -2.43
C THR A 74 -4.97 14.97 -1.67
N GLN A 75 -6.14 14.95 -2.34
CA GLN A 75 -7.43 14.99 -1.67
C GLN A 75 -7.69 13.65 -0.98
N LYS A 76 -8.07 13.65 0.30
CA LYS A 76 -8.20 12.44 1.14
C LYS A 76 -9.46 11.60 0.88
N ASP A 77 -10.17 11.83 -0.24
CA ASP A 77 -11.51 11.31 -0.49
C ASP A 77 -11.59 10.13 -1.48
N TRP A 78 -10.45 9.55 -1.84
CA TRP A 78 -10.37 8.33 -2.65
C TRP A 78 -9.97 7.12 -1.79
N ASP A 79 -10.23 5.92 -2.27
CA ASP A 79 -9.87 4.68 -1.58
C ASP A 79 -8.95 3.88 -2.51
N LEU A 80 -7.71 3.64 -2.07
CA LEU A 80 -6.68 2.97 -2.88
C LEU A 80 -7.10 1.58 -3.37
N LEU A 81 -7.88 0.85 -2.57
CA LEU A 81 -8.15 -0.57 -2.78
C LEU A 81 -9.57 -0.83 -3.31
N ALA A 82 -10.53 0.03 -2.98
CA ALA A 82 -11.88 -0.03 -3.59
C ALA A 82 -11.86 0.07 -5.13
N ILE A 83 -10.81 0.65 -5.70
CA ILE A 83 -10.74 0.95 -7.13
C ILE A 83 -10.37 -0.30 -7.97
N ARG A 84 -10.00 -1.43 -7.33
CA ARG A 84 -9.42 -2.60 -8.02
C ARG A 84 -8.38 -2.14 -9.05
N VAL A 85 -7.52 -1.23 -8.63
CA VAL A 85 -6.44 -0.71 -9.47
C VAL A 85 -5.53 -1.88 -9.80
N HIS A 86 -5.08 -1.96 -11.05
CA HIS A 86 -4.13 -2.99 -11.43
C HIS A 86 -2.86 -2.88 -10.56
N PRO A 87 -2.28 -3.99 -10.06
CA PRO A 87 -1.11 -3.96 -9.17
C PRO A 87 0.03 -3.09 -9.70
N ILE A 88 0.20 -3.04 -11.02
CA ILE A 88 1.24 -2.22 -11.65
C ILE A 88 1.03 -0.70 -11.46
N ALA A 89 -0.21 -0.18 -11.45
CA ALA A 89 -0.41 1.23 -11.08
C ALA A 89 -0.14 1.47 -9.61
N ILE A 90 -0.59 0.56 -8.75
CA ILE A 90 -0.38 0.70 -7.32
C ILE A 90 1.13 0.76 -7.06
N LYS A 91 1.90 -0.15 -7.68
CA LYS A 91 3.36 -0.11 -7.70
C LYS A 91 3.92 1.25 -8.14
N TRP A 92 3.45 1.78 -9.26
CA TRP A 92 3.88 3.10 -9.77
C TRP A 92 3.54 4.24 -8.81
N LEU A 93 2.36 4.22 -8.17
CA LEU A 93 1.95 5.22 -7.19
C LEU A 93 2.89 5.24 -5.98
N PHE A 94 3.22 4.06 -5.45
CA PHE A 94 4.19 3.91 -4.36
C PHE A 94 5.63 4.27 -4.75
N GLN A 95 5.90 4.64 -6.00
CA GLN A 95 7.20 5.17 -6.42
C GLN A 95 7.23 6.71 -6.48
N LYS A 96 6.09 7.40 -6.26
CA LYS A 96 5.99 8.85 -6.36
C LYS A 96 6.10 9.52 -5.00
N GLN A 97 7.15 10.33 -4.84
CA GLN A 97 7.44 11.00 -3.58
C GLN A 97 6.36 12.01 -3.18
N GLU A 98 5.75 12.67 -4.16
CA GLU A 98 4.69 13.67 -4.00
C GLU A 98 3.41 13.08 -3.40
N LEU A 99 3.25 11.75 -3.46
CA LEU A 99 2.06 11.04 -2.99
C LEU A 99 2.27 10.34 -1.64
N MET A 100 3.46 10.43 -1.04
CA MET A 100 3.80 9.66 0.16
C MET A 100 2.87 9.93 1.34
N GLU A 101 2.54 11.20 1.61
CA GLU A 101 1.63 11.55 2.71
C GLU A 101 0.18 11.06 2.45
N PRO A 102 -0.44 11.32 1.28
CA PRO A 102 -1.72 10.73 0.93
C PRO A 102 -1.73 9.19 0.98
N LEU A 103 -0.68 8.55 0.48
CA LEU A 103 -0.54 7.09 0.50
C LEU A 103 -0.42 6.55 1.92
N ALA A 104 0.29 7.26 2.81
CA ALA A 104 0.37 6.92 4.24
C ALA A 104 -1.03 6.93 4.88
N PHE A 105 -1.81 7.97 4.61
CA PHE A 105 -3.19 8.08 5.08
C PHE A 105 -4.07 6.92 4.59
N HIS A 106 -4.01 6.59 3.30
CA HIS A 106 -4.78 5.49 2.73
C HIS A 106 -4.34 4.12 3.23
N MET A 107 -3.04 3.94 3.45
CA MET A 107 -2.51 2.71 4.03
C MET A 107 -2.98 2.53 5.48
N LEU A 108 -3.01 3.61 6.27
CA LEU A 108 -3.55 3.55 7.63
C LEU A 108 -5.05 3.21 7.64
N ASN A 109 -5.84 3.81 6.73
CA ASN A 109 -7.27 3.47 6.59
C ASN A 109 -7.47 2.02 6.16
N PHE A 110 -6.63 1.50 5.26
CA PHE A 110 -6.62 0.08 4.91
C PHE A 110 -6.37 -0.79 6.13
N CYS A 111 -5.35 -0.48 6.94
CA CYS A 111 -5.05 -1.24 8.15
C CYS A 111 -6.23 -1.29 9.13
N LYS A 112 -6.89 -0.15 9.36
CA LYS A 112 -8.08 -0.07 10.20
C LYS A 112 -9.22 -0.93 9.66
N THR A 113 -9.55 -0.76 8.38
CA THR A 113 -10.64 -1.48 7.71
C THR A 113 -10.41 -2.99 7.73
N PHE A 114 -9.16 -3.43 7.55
CA PHE A 114 -8.77 -4.83 7.61
C PHE A 114 -9.05 -5.46 9.00
N CYS A 115 -8.91 -4.70 10.09
CA CYS A 115 -9.13 -5.19 11.45
C CYS A 115 -10.57 -5.04 11.95
N GLU A 116 -11.33 -4.05 11.46
CA GLU A 116 -12.72 -3.81 11.86
C GLU A 116 -13.66 -4.98 11.47
N ASP A 117 -13.39 -5.63 10.34
CA ASP A 117 -14.24 -6.69 9.77
C ASP A 117 -14.05 -8.09 10.44
N GLU A 118 -13.16 -8.24 11.43
CA GLU A 118 -13.02 -9.50 12.19
C GLU A 118 -14.27 -9.84 13.03
N THR A 119 -15.14 -8.86 13.33
CA THR A 119 -16.45 -9.15 13.94
C THR A 119 -17.45 -9.80 12.97
N ILE A 120 -17.15 -9.80 11.67
CA ILE A 120 -17.89 -10.49 10.59
C ILE A 120 -16.96 -11.57 10.00
N MET A 121 -16.39 -12.42 10.86
CA MET A 121 -15.62 -13.60 10.42
C MET A 121 -16.43 -14.45 9.43
N LEU A 122 -16.03 -14.45 8.15
CA LEU A 122 -15.85 -15.62 7.26
C LEU A 122 -16.07 -15.39 5.74
N SER A 123 -16.40 -14.19 5.22
CA SER A 123 -16.89 -14.14 3.82
C SER A 123 -16.52 -12.97 2.91
N ASN A 124 -15.66 -12.02 3.30
CA ASN A 124 -15.28 -10.94 2.37
C ASN A 124 -14.06 -11.34 1.52
N SER A 125 -14.33 -12.01 0.39
CA SER A 125 -13.30 -12.40 -0.58
C SER A 125 -12.51 -11.22 -1.17
N SER A 126 -13.02 -9.98 -1.05
CA SER A 126 -12.34 -8.78 -1.56
C SER A 126 -11.14 -8.38 -0.70
N GLN A 127 -11.28 -8.32 0.63
CA GLN A 127 -10.18 -7.91 1.52
C GLN A 127 -9.02 -8.90 1.50
N LEU A 128 -9.33 -10.19 1.40
CA LEU A 128 -8.31 -11.22 1.27
C LEU A 128 -7.54 -11.08 -0.06
N VAL A 129 -8.21 -10.69 -1.14
CA VAL A 129 -7.57 -10.36 -2.42
C VAL A 129 -6.74 -9.08 -2.31
N ASP A 130 -7.21 -8.09 -1.55
CA ASP A 130 -6.51 -6.82 -1.37
C ASP A 130 -5.21 -6.99 -0.56
N ILE A 131 -5.24 -7.73 0.57
CA ILE A 131 -4.02 -8.01 1.35
C ILE A 131 -3.03 -8.91 0.60
N GLN A 132 -3.51 -9.86 -0.20
CA GLN A 132 -2.65 -10.66 -1.09
C GLN A 132 -1.93 -9.78 -2.11
N MET A 133 -2.66 -8.85 -2.73
CA MET A 133 -2.07 -7.88 -3.66
C MET A 133 -0.99 -7.02 -2.97
N VAL A 134 -1.27 -6.53 -1.76
CA VAL A 134 -0.29 -5.76 -0.98
C VAL A 134 0.94 -6.62 -0.67
N ALA A 135 0.76 -7.87 -0.27
CA ALA A 135 1.86 -8.79 0.01
C ALA A 135 2.73 -9.06 -1.23
N GLU A 136 2.12 -9.27 -2.40
CA GLU A 136 2.84 -9.41 -3.67
C GLU A 136 3.65 -8.16 -4.03
N LEU A 137 3.08 -6.97 -3.80
CA LEU A 137 3.76 -5.70 -4.05
C LEU A 137 4.93 -5.45 -3.10
N VAL A 138 4.84 -5.90 -1.85
CA VAL A 138 5.94 -5.89 -0.90
C VAL A 138 7.03 -6.88 -1.31
N LEU A 139 6.65 -8.11 -1.66
CA LEU A 139 7.56 -9.16 -2.10
C LEU A 139 8.37 -8.74 -3.34
N SER A 140 7.74 -7.98 -4.24
CA SER A 140 8.39 -7.39 -5.40
C SER A 140 9.61 -6.52 -5.05
N GLY A 141 9.72 -5.99 -3.83
CA GLY A 141 10.87 -5.19 -3.36
C GLY A 141 11.07 -3.84 -4.06
N GLU A 142 10.24 -3.52 -5.05
CA GLU A 142 10.33 -2.30 -5.86
C GLU A 142 9.33 -1.21 -5.40
N THR A 143 8.58 -1.48 -4.34
CA THR A 143 7.63 -0.54 -3.73
C THR A 143 8.15 -0.06 -2.39
N VAL A 144 7.73 1.15 -1.99
CA VAL A 144 8.02 1.70 -0.67
C VAL A 144 7.03 1.22 0.40
N ILE A 145 6.22 0.19 0.14
CA ILE A 145 5.12 -0.21 1.03
C ILE A 145 5.64 -0.63 2.41
N SER A 146 6.69 -1.46 2.48
CA SER A 146 7.31 -1.83 3.76
C SER A 146 7.81 -0.60 4.52
N PHE A 147 8.50 0.30 3.82
CA PHE A 147 8.99 1.55 4.39
C PHE A 147 7.84 2.41 4.91
N LEU A 148 6.75 2.53 4.15
CA LEU A 148 5.57 3.31 4.51
C LEU A 148 4.88 2.72 5.75
N LEU A 149 4.67 1.40 5.79
CA LEU A 149 4.06 0.70 6.92
C LEU A 149 4.90 0.84 8.19
N VAL A 150 6.22 0.69 8.11
CA VAL A 150 7.11 0.88 9.27
C VAL A 150 7.18 2.34 9.70
N SER A 151 7.24 3.28 8.75
CA SER A 151 7.20 4.72 9.05
C SER A 151 5.90 5.12 9.74
N LEU A 152 4.76 4.61 9.24
CA LEU A 152 3.45 4.77 9.86
C LEU A 152 3.45 4.19 11.27
N LEU A 153 3.94 2.96 11.45
CA LEU A 153 4.02 2.32 12.77
C LEU A 153 4.84 3.18 13.75
N ASN A 154 6.00 3.66 13.33
CA ASN A 154 6.86 4.52 14.14
C ASN A 154 6.19 5.85 14.52
N GLN A 155 5.34 6.39 13.65
CA GLN A 155 4.58 7.61 13.93
C GLN A 155 3.44 7.34 14.92
N ILE A 156 2.58 6.35 14.64
CA ILE A 156 1.40 6.07 15.47
C ILE A 156 1.76 5.51 16.85
N VAL A 157 2.90 4.85 17.00
CA VAL A 157 3.37 4.40 18.32
C VAL A 157 3.66 5.59 19.25
N LYS A 158 3.96 6.78 18.69
CA LYS A 158 4.23 8.00 19.47
C LYS A 158 2.99 8.87 19.67
N GLU A 159 2.15 8.98 18.63
CA GLU A 159 1.09 10.00 18.56
C GLU A 159 -0.32 9.42 18.31
N GLY A 160 -0.42 8.13 18.00
CA GLY A 160 -1.66 7.47 17.62
C GLY A 160 -2.36 6.74 18.77
N THR A 161 -3.43 6.04 18.43
CA THR A 161 -4.23 5.21 19.34
C THR A 161 -3.73 3.77 19.41
N GLU A 162 -4.05 3.06 20.49
CA GLU A 162 -3.73 1.63 20.63
C GLU A 162 -4.32 0.79 19.48
N ASP A 163 -5.56 1.08 19.07
CA ASP A 163 -6.22 0.36 17.97
C ASP A 163 -5.55 0.62 16.61
N GLU A 164 -5.02 1.82 16.38
CA GLU A 164 -4.21 2.13 15.20
C GLU A 164 -2.92 1.32 15.17
N VAL A 165 -2.19 1.30 16.29
CA VAL A 165 -0.96 0.50 16.44
C VAL A 165 -1.26 -0.98 16.18
N PHE A 166 -2.32 -1.50 16.80
CA PHE A 166 -2.74 -2.88 16.60
C PHE A 166 -3.07 -3.18 15.14
N SER A 167 -3.78 -2.27 14.46
CA SER A 167 -4.21 -2.44 13.07
C SER A 167 -3.04 -2.54 12.11
N VAL A 168 -2.02 -1.68 12.29
CA VAL A 168 -0.81 -1.71 11.45
C VAL A 168 0.02 -2.97 11.73
N VAL A 169 0.21 -3.33 13.01
CA VAL A 169 0.94 -4.56 13.38
C VAL A 169 0.26 -5.80 12.79
N ARG A 170 -1.08 -5.85 12.82
CA ARG A 170 -1.88 -6.93 12.22
C ARG A 170 -1.68 -7.05 10.71
N VAL A 171 -1.75 -5.94 9.97
CA VAL A 171 -1.52 -5.98 8.52
C VAL A 171 -0.10 -6.44 8.18
N ILE A 172 0.92 -5.95 8.90
CA ILE A 172 2.30 -6.41 8.69
C ILE A 172 2.41 -7.92 8.96
N ALA A 173 1.80 -8.41 10.05
CA ALA A 173 1.78 -9.83 10.37
C ALA A 173 1.08 -10.66 9.30
N GLU A 174 -0.03 -10.18 8.73
CA GLU A 174 -0.73 -10.87 7.66
C GLU A 174 0.11 -10.91 6.38
N ILE A 175 0.75 -9.80 5.99
CA ILE A 175 1.66 -9.76 4.83
C ILE A 175 2.77 -10.80 4.97
N ILE A 176 3.42 -10.87 6.13
CA ILE A 176 4.49 -11.84 6.40
C ILE A 176 3.94 -13.26 6.46
N THR A 177 2.72 -13.46 6.93
CA THR A 177 2.07 -14.79 6.93
C THR A 177 1.82 -15.26 5.50
N ILE A 178 1.35 -14.38 4.61
CA ILE A 178 1.11 -14.67 3.19
C ILE A 178 2.43 -14.89 2.44
N SER A 179 3.43 -14.05 2.70
CA SER A 179 4.72 -14.08 2.02
C SER A 179 5.88 -13.95 3.02
N PRO A 180 6.31 -15.04 3.67
CA PRO A 180 7.33 -15.00 4.73
C PRO A 180 8.68 -14.41 4.30
N CYS A 181 8.99 -14.45 3.00
CA CYS A 181 10.19 -13.83 2.43
C CYS A 181 10.19 -12.30 2.52
N THR A 182 9.06 -11.65 2.86
CA THR A 182 8.99 -10.19 3.02
C THR A 182 9.61 -9.68 4.32
N SER A 183 9.98 -10.58 5.24
CA SER A 183 10.55 -10.21 6.53
C SER A 183 11.81 -9.36 6.36
N ASP A 184 12.69 -9.70 5.41
CA ASP A 184 13.92 -8.94 5.16
C ASP A 184 13.65 -7.48 4.76
N GLN A 185 12.59 -7.23 4.00
CA GLN A 185 12.16 -5.89 3.60
C GLN A 185 11.74 -5.07 4.84
N PHE A 186 10.97 -5.67 5.75
CA PHE A 186 10.57 -4.99 6.99
C PHE A 186 11.74 -4.77 7.95
N ILE A 187 12.67 -5.72 8.05
CA ILE A 187 13.90 -5.54 8.84
C ILE A 187 14.74 -4.40 8.26
N SER A 188 14.94 -4.37 6.94
CA SER A 188 15.69 -3.30 6.27
C SER A 188 15.06 -1.90 6.42
N CYS A 189 13.76 -1.86 6.75
CA CYS A 189 13.02 -0.63 7.04
C CYS A 189 13.03 -0.25 8.54
N ASP A 190 13.83 -0.92 9.38
CA ASP A 190 13.96 -0.68 10.82
C ASP A 190 12.66 -0.92 11.63
N ILE A 191 11.98 -2.05 11.35
CA ILE A 191 10.82 -2.47 12.15
C ILE A 191 11.20 -2.84 13.60
N VAL A 192 12.47 -3.19 13.83
CA VAL A 192 13.01 -3.63 15.12
C VAL A 192 12.87 -2.52 16.16
N ASN A 193 13.22 -1.29 15.78
CA ASN A 193 13.07 -0.12 16.61
C ASN A 193 11.60 0.13 17.00
N SER A 194 10.64 -0.08 16.08
CA SER A 194 9.21 0.01 16.40
C SER A 194 8.82 -0.93 17.54
N PHE A 195 9.31 -2.18 17.52
CA PHE A 195 9.05 -3.15 18.59
C PHE A 195 9.63 -2.72 19.93
N HIS A 196 10.87 -2.20 19.93
CA HIS A 196 11.49 -1.71 21.17
C HIS A 196 10.63 -0.62 21.81
N VAL A 197 10.15 0.35 21.03
CA VAL A 197 9.28 1.42 21.53
C VAL A 197 7.96 0.85 22.05
N ILE A 198 7.31 -0.06 21.31
CA ILE A 198 6.06 -0.70 21.74
C ILE A 198 6.22 -1.41 23.09
N TYR A 199 7.29 -2.18 23.29
CA TYR A 199 7.53 -2.87 24.56
C TYR A 199 8.05 -1.96 25.69
N CYS A 200 8.31 -0.68 25.43
CA CYS A 200 8.62 0.30 26.46
C CYS A 200 7.38 1.10 26.90
N LEU A 201 6.30 1.03 26.14
CA LEU A 201 5.04 1.72 26.42
C LEU A 201 4.04 0.78 27.13
N PRO A 202 3.12 1.33 27.94
CA PRO A 202 2.17 0.54 28.72
C PRO A 202 0.98 0.04 27.87
N TYR A 203 1.25 -0.46 26.66
CA TYR A 203 0.22 -0.99 25.76
C TYR A 203 -0.47 -2.24 26.33
N CYS A 204 -1.73 -2.45 25.95
CA CYS A 204 -2.49 -3.62 26.36
C CYS A 204 -1.85 -4.95 25.90
N SER A 205 -2.19 -6.03 26.61
CA SER A 205 -1.68 -7.39 26.32
C SER A 205 -1.94 -7.84 24.88
N ARG A 206 -3.06 -7.41 24.28
CA ARG A 206 -3.43 -7.71 22.89
C ARG A 206 -2.37 -7.22 21.89
N ILE A 207 -1.86 -6.00 22.05
CA ILE A 207 -0.80 -5.46 21.17
C ILE A 207 0.50 -6.20 21.40
N GLN A 208 0.85 -6.45 22.67
CA GLN A 208 2.07 -7.17 23.01
C GLN A 208 2.08 -8.58 22.42
N THR A 209 0.97 -9.33 22.52
CA THR A 209 0.83 -10.66 21.91
C THR A 209 0.93 -10.60 20.39
N ALA A 210 0.27 -9.64 19.73
CA ALA A 210 0.36 -9.46 18.28
C ALA A 210 1.80 -9.16 17.83
N CYS A 211 2.51 -8.29 18.57
CA CYS A 211 3.92 -7.99 18.32
C CYS A 211 4.81 -9.22 18.56
N SER A 212 4.58 -9.99 19.62
CA SER A 212 5.34 -11.22 19.90
C SER A 212 5.18 -12.23 18.76
N HIS A 213 3.96 -12.41 18.26
CA HIS A 213 3.68 -13.26 17.11
C HIS A 213 4.39 -12.78 15.84
N LEU A 214 4.33 -11.48 15.57
CA LEU A 214 5.00 -10.87 14.41
C LEU A 214 6.52 -11.02 14.50
N ILE A 215 7.12 -10.74 15.67
CA ILE A 215 8.56 -10.94 15.91
C ILE A 215 8.95 -12.39 15.68
N PHE A 216 8.17 -13.34 16.23
CA PHE A 216 8.42 -14.76 16.02
C PHE A 216 8.40 -15.12 14.53
N ASN A 217 7.39 -14.66 13.78
CA ASN A 217 7.30 -14.91 12.34
C ASN A 217 8.50 -14.33 11.58
N ILE A 218 8.91 -13.09 11.90
CA ILE A 218 10.08 -12.45 11.31
C ILE A 218 11.35 -13.26 11.59
N LEU A 219 11.58 -13.64 12.85
CA LEU A 219 12.74 -14.45 13.26
C LEU A 219 12.77 -15.81 12.54
N CYS A 220 11.61 -16.41 12.27
CA CYS A 220 11.54 -17.71 11.60
C CYS A 220 11.79 -17.64 10.09
N SER A 221 11.51 -16.50 9.44
CA SER A 221 11.47 -16.42 7.98
C SER A 221 12.47 -15.46 7.33
N ALA A 222 13.06 -14.55 8.10
CA ALA A 222 14.11 -13.66 7.61
C ALA A 222 15.40 -14.43 7.28
N SER A 223 16.18 -13.91 6.34
CA SER A 223 17.42 -14.56 5.94
C SER A 223 18.49 -14.49 7.03
N ALA A 224 19.36 -15.49 7.10
CA ALA A 224 20.46 -15.51 8.06
C ALA A 224 21.44 -14.33 7.89
N LEU A 225 21.50 -13.75 6.68
CA LEU A 225 22.33 -12.56 6.41
C LEU A 225 21.78 -11.32 7.10
N THR A 226 20.46 -11.25 7.30
CA THR A 226 19.77 -10.12 7.93
C THR A 226 20.05 -10.06 9.44
N PHE A 227 20.31 -11.20 10.09
CA PHE A 227 20.70 -11.28 11.50
C PHE A 227 22.20 -11.17 11.75
N ALA A 228 23.02 -11.18 10.68
CA ALA A 228 24.47 -11.18 10.81
C ALA A 228 25.05 -9.85 11.34
N GLN A 229 24.24 -8.79 11.40
CA GLN A 229 24.73 -7.45 11.75
C GLN A 229 24.30 -6.90 13.13
N GLU A 230 23.34 -7.50 13.86
CA GLU A 230 22.73 -6.76 14.98
C GLU A 230 22.38 -7.61 16.23
N ASN A 231 22.96 -7.22 17.38
CA ASN A 231 22.57 -7.66 18.72
C ASN A 231 21.18 -7.12 19.16
N GLU A 232 20.49 -6.36 18.30
CA GLU A 232 19.26 -5.63 18.62
C GLU A 232 18.04 -6.53 18.77
N TRP A 233 18.08 -7.73 18.21
CA TRP A 233 17.04 -8.75 18.36
C TRP A 233 17.08 -9.45 19.71
N LEU A 234 18.24 -9.54 20.36
CA LEU A 234 18.41 -10.31 21.59
C LEU A 234 17.45 -9.85 22.72
N PRO A 235 17.31 -8.54 23.02
CA PRO A 235 16.35 -8.09 24.03
C PRO A 235 14.89 -8.39 23.65
N LEU A 236 14.54 -8.32 22.36
CA LEU A 236 13.19 -8.62 21.88
C LEU A 236 12.89 -10.11 22.02
N THR A 237 13.82 -10.99 21.63
CA THR A 237 13.67 -12.44 21.78
C THR A 237 13.47 -12.84 23.24
N VAL A 238 14.22 -12.23 24.18
CA VAL A 238 14.03 -12.45 25.61
C VAL A 238 12.64 -11.97 26.07
N LYS A 239 12.19 -10.79 25.64
CA LYS A 239 10.84 -10.29 25.96
C LYS A 239 9.74 -11.21 25.42
N VAL A 240 9.87 -11.72 24.19
CA VAL A 240 8.93 -12.66 23.60
C VAL A 240 8.86 -13.95 24.44
N LEU A 241 10.00 -14.50 24.85
CA LEU A 241 10.06 -15.70 25.70
C LEU A 241 9.47 -15.49 27.10
N LEU A 242 9.45 -14.25 27.62
CA LEU A 242 8.88 -13.92 28.93
C LEU A 242 7.37 -13.64 28.87
N LEU A 243 6.83 -13.35 27.69
CA LEU A 243 5.42 -13.02 27.46
C LEU A 243 4.59 -14.19 26.90
N CYS A 244 5.26 -15.21 26.36
CA CYS A 244 4.67 -16.50 25.95
C CYS A 244 4.63 -17.47 27.13
#